data_AF-A0A4U7CBI5-F1
#
_entry.id   AF-A0A4U7CBI5-F1
#
_cell.length_a   1.000
_cell.length_b   1.000
_cell.length_c   1.000
_cell.angle_alpha   90.00
_cell.angle_beta   90.00
_cell.angle_gamma   90.00
#
_symmetry.space_group_name_H-M   'P 1'
#
loop_
_entity.id
_entity.type
_entity.pdbx_description
1 polymer ?
#
loop_
_entity_poly.entity_id
_entity_poly.type
_entity_poly.pdbx_seq_one_letter_code
_entity_poly.pdbx_strand_id
1 'polypeptide(L)'
;MKENADLSSVRQYRDPVAATAPVEYFELYRELLVPFAANDTGRRHYRDIADHLEEIQGLVPEARFEGFVDFLKDKHSNRPAFLDELEKAGF
;
A
#
# COMPACT_ATOMS: atom_id res chain seq x y z
N MET A 1 -2.71 -13.94 6.58
CA MET A 1 -3.31 -14.72 5.45
C MET A 1 -4.64 -14.12 5.00
N LYS A 2 -5.51 -13.70 5.92
CA LYS A 2 -6.74 -12.95 5.58
C LYS A 2 -6.44 -11.62 4.90
N GLU A 3 -5.47 -10.84 5.37
CA GLU A 3 -5.23 -9.49 4.81
C GLU A 3 -4.80 -9.50 3.34
N ASN A 4 -4.04 -10.52 2.89
CA ASN A 4 -3.66 -10.66 1.48
C ASN A 4 -4.88 -10.97 0.59
N ALA A 5 -5.78 -11.85 1.07
CA ALA A 5 -7.02 -12.16 0.37
C ALA A 5 -7.94 -10.93 0.31
N ASP A 6 -7.96 -10.12 1.37
CA ASP A 6 -8.73 -8.88 1.44
C ASP A 6 -8.18 -7.82 0.46
N LEU A 7 -6.86 -7.59 0.43
CA LEU A 7 -6.22 -6.67 -0.53
C LEU A 7 -6.39 -7.11 -1.98
N SER A 8 -6.23 -8.41 -2.26
CA SER A 8 -6.46 -8.99 -3.58
C SER A 8 -7.91 -8.80 -4.03
N SER A 9 -8.86 -8.95 -3.11
CA SER A 9 -10.29 -8.75 -3.39
C SER A 9 -10.60 -7.28 -3.64
N VAL A 10 -10.08 -6.36 -2.85
CA VAL A 10 -10.27 -4.91 -3.06
C VAL A 10 -9.69 -4.46 -4.39
N ARG A 11 -8.49 -4.96 -4.77
CA ARG A 11 -7.86 -4.66 -6.07
C ARG A 11 -8.76 -5.01 -7.26
N GLN A 12 -9.55 -6.07 -7.19
CA GLN A 12 -10.47 -6.47 -8.26
C GLN A 12 -11.60 -5.45 -8.50
N TYR A 13 -11.92 -4.62 -7.51
CA TYR A 13 -12.96 -3.61 -7.60
C TYR A 13 -12.41 -2.20 -7.87
N ARG A 14 -11.12 -2.07 -8.20
CA ARG A 14 -10.48 -0.77 -8.46
C ARG A 14 -11.25 0.06 -9.47
N ASP A 15 -11.44 -0.45 -10.69
CA ASP A 15 -12.04 0.33 -11.77
C ASP A 15 -13.46 0.85 -11.45
N PRO A 16 -14.42 0.02 -10.98
CA PRO A 16 -15.76 0.54 -10.67
C PRO A 16 -15.81 1.43 -9.43
N VAL A 17 -14.99 1.17 -8.42
CA VAL A 17 -15.05 1.91 -7.13
C VAL A 17 -14.22 3.17 -7.19
N ALA A 18 -12.98 3.11 -7.67
CA ALA A 18 -12.10 4.27 -7.77
C ALA A 18 -12.61 5.32 -8.77
N ALA A 19 -13.38 4.92 -9.79
CA ALA A 19 -14.04 5.87 -10.69
C ALA A 19 -15.15 6.69 -10.00
N THR A 20 -15.76 6.14 -8.96
CA THR A 20 -16.94 6.76 -8.29
C THR A 20 -16.56 7.40 -6.94
N ALA A 21 -15.61 6.79 -6.22
CA ALA A 21 -15.23 7.11 -4.85
C ALA A 21 -13.72 6.83 -4.64
N PRO A 22 -12.83 7.59 -5.33
CA PRO A 22 -11.39 7.32 -5.29
C PRO A 22 -10.77 7.51 -3.91
N VAL A 23 -11.29 8.45 -3.12
CA VAL A 23 -10.80 8.72 -1.75
C VAL A 23 -11.18 7.57 -0.83
N GLU A 24 -12.43 7.12 -0.86
CA GLU A 24 -12.92 6.01 -0.04
C GLU A 24 -12.21 4.70 -0.38
N TYR A 25 -11.95 4.46 -1.68
CA TYR A 25 -11.15 3.32 -2.12
C TYR A 25 -9.72 3.39 -1.55
N PHE A 26 -9.08 4.56 -1.63
CA PHE A 26 -7.76 4.77 -1.05
C PHE A 26 -7.73 4.52 0.46
N GLU A 27 -8.68 5.04 1.23
CA GLU A 27 -8.72 4.85 2.68
C GLU A 27 -8.92 3.38 3.06
N LEU A 28 -9.82 2.66 2.38
CA LEU A 28 -10.00 1.22 2.60
C LEU A 28 -8.69 0.45 2.30
N TYR A 29 -8.04 0.77 1.18
CA TYR A 29 -6.79 0.12 0.80
C TYR A 29 -5.69 0.38 1.82
N ARG A 30 -5.58 1.64 2.27
CA ARG A 30 -4.65 2.06 3.32
C ARG A 30 -4.88 1.27 4.61
N GLU A 31 -6.13 1.15 5.07
CA GLU A 31 -6.47 0.42 6.30
C GLU A 31 -6.04 -1.06 6.24
N LEU A 32 -6.17 -1.70 5.08
CA LEU A 32 -5.78 -3.09 4.87
C LEU A 32 -4.26 -3.26 4.66
N LEU A 33 -3.60 -2.29 4.02
CA LEU A 33 -2.18 -2.38 3.69
C LEU A 33 -1.29 -2.24 4.94
N VAL A 34 -1.70 -1.46 5.94
CA VAL A 34 -0.95 -1.29 7.19
C VAL A 34 -0.72 -2.60 7.97
N PRO A 35 -1.75 -3.41 8.30
CA PRO A 35 -1.53 -4.70 8.95
C PRO A 35 -0.83 -5.70 8.03
N PHE A 36 -1.11 -5.67 6.72
CA PHE A 36 -0.41 -6.51 5.75
C PHE A 36 1.11 -6.26 5.76
N ALA A 37 1.54 -4.99 5.77
CA ALA A 37 2.95 -4.61 5.82
C ALA A 37 3.69 -5.14 7.07
N ALA A 38 2.98 -5.25 8.20
CA ALA A 38 3.53 -5.77 9.43
C ALA A 38 3.69 -7.31 9.44
N ASN A 39 2.93 -8.03 8.61
CA ASN A 39 2.68 -9.48 8.74
C ASN A 39 3.82 -10.39 8.27
N ASP A 40 4.71 -9.94 7.39
CA ASP A 40 5.85 -10.72 6.90
C ASP A 40 7.07 -9.80 6.67
N THR A 41 8.25 -10.40 6.53
CA THR A 41 9.53 -9.71 6.38
C THR A 41 10.33 -10.10 5.12
N GLY A 42 9.79 -11.00 4.30
CA GLY A 42 10.42 -11.40 3.03
C GLY A 42 10.43 -10.28 1.98
N ARG A 43 11.51 -10.14 1.21
CA ARG A 43 11.60 -9.15 0.11
C ARG A 43 10.48 -9.30 -0.93
N ARG A 44 9.98 -10.52 -1.16
CA ARG A 44 8.81 -10.74 -2.03
C ARG A 44 7.58 -10.02 -1.49
N HIS A 45 7.30 -10.18 -0.19
CA HIS A 45 6.19 -9.51 0.49
C HIS A 45 6.31 -7.98 0.40
N TYR A 46 7.53 -7.44 0.53
CA TYR A 46 7.74 -6.00 0.39
C TYR A 46 7.50 -5.48 -1.03
N ARG A 47 7.83 -6.28 -2.07
CA ARG A 47 7.43 -5.94 -3.44
C ARG A 47 5.92 -5.97 -3.62
N ASP A 48 5.24 -6.94 -3.03
CA ASP A 48 3.76 -6.97 -3.07
C ASP A 48 3.17 -5.68 -2.45
N ILE A 49 3.78 -5.13 -1.39
CA ILE A 49 3.39 -3.83 -0.82
C ILE A 49 3.63 -2.67 -1.80
N ALA A 50 4.76 -2.66 -2.50
CA ALA A 50 5.06 -1.64 -3.51
C ALA A 50 4.05 -1.69 -4.68
N ASP A 51 3.72 -2.89 -5.18
CA ASP A 51 2.68 -3.08 -6.20
C ASP A 51 1.33 -2.50 -5.72
N HIS A 52 0.99 -2.70 -4.45
CA HIS A 52 -0.22 -2.13 -3.84
C HIS A 52 -0.20 -0.60 -3.73
N LEU A 53 0.97 0.00 -3.49
CA LEU A 53 1.12 1.46 -3.46
C LEU A 53 0.96 2.07 -4.85
N GLU A 54 1.50 1.42 -5.89
CA GLU A 54 1.32 1.84 -7.28
C GLU A 54 -0.16 1.83 -7.70
N GLU A 55 -0.92 0.82 -7.28
CA GLU A 55 -2.36 0.72 -7.58
C GLU A 55 -3.19 1.89 -7.06
N ILE A 56 -2.80 2.44 -5.91
CA ILE A 56 -3.55 3.50 -5.22
C ILE A 56 -2.95 4.89 -5.42
N GLN A 57 -1.78 4.98 -6.06
CA GLN A 57 -1.17 6.26 -6.42
C GLN A 57 -2.08 7.03 -7.39
N GLY A 58 -2.21 8.34 -7.15
CA GLY A 58 -3.05 9.23 -7.96
C GLY A 58 -4.54 9.21 -7.66
N LEU A 59 -5.02 8.35 -6.74
CA LEU A 59 -6.42 8.38 -6.27
C LEU A 59 -6.71 9.51 -5.30
N VAL A 60 -5.66 10.05 -4.67
CA VAL A 60 -5.72 11.16 -3.71
C VAL A 60 -4.65 12.20 -4.08
N PRO A 61 -4.75 13.45 -3.58
CA PRO A 61 -3.69 14.44 -3.75
C PRO A 61 -2.33 13.89 -3.30
N GLU A 62 -1.28 14.21 -4.06
CA GLU A 62 0.08 13.69 -3.86
C GLU A 62 0.55 13.78 -2.40
N ALA A 63 0.38 14.93 -1.76
CA ALA A 63 0.75 15.12 -0.35
C ALA A 63 0.05 14.14 0.62
N ARG A 64 -1.18 13.68 0.33
CA ARG A 64 -1.87 12.66 1.14
C ARG A 64 -1.27 11.27 0.93
N PHE A 65 -0.92 10.95 -0.31
CA PHE A 65 -0.28 9.69 -0.67
C PHE A 65 1.14 9.61 -0.09
N GLU A 66 1.97 10.64 -0.28
CA GLU A 66 3.32 10.75 0.28
C GLU A 66 3.29 10.63 1.81
N GLY A 67 2.37 11.34 2.48
CA GLY A 67 2.22 11.22 3.93
C GLY A 67 1.86 9.80 4.41
N PHE A 68 1.21 8.99 3.57
CA PHE A 68 0.96 7.59 3.87
C PHE A 68 2.21 6.71 3.66
N VAL A 69 2.96 6.95 2.58
CA VAL A 69 4.25 6.27 2.33
C VAL A 69 5.24 6.56 3.47
N ASP A 70 5.35 7.81 3.89
CA ASP A 70 6.20 8.23 5.02
C ASP A 70 5.79 7.55 6.32
N PHE A 71 4.49 7.44 6.58
CA PHE A 71 3.98 6.69 7.74
C PHE A 71 4.41 5.21 7.70
N LEU A 72 4.37 4.55 6.54
CA LEU A 72 4.83 3.17 6.42
C LEU A 72 6.34 3.06 6.65
N LYS A 73 7.13 3.98 6.08
CA LYS A 73 8.59 4.03 6.26
C LYS A 73 8.98 4.24 7.71
N ASP A 74 8.33 5.17 8.42
CA ASP A 74 8.57 5.42 9.84
C ASP A 74 8.22 4.20 10.70
N LYS A 75 7.01 3.65 10.49
CA LYS A 75 6.51 2.47 11.22
C LYS A 75 7.38 1.23 11.04
N HIS A 76 8.06 1.11 9.90
CA HIS A 76 8.93 0.00 9.54
C HIS A 76 10.40 0.42 9.39
N SER A 77 10.81 1.51 10.06
CA SER A 77 12.18 2.05 10.01
C SER A 77 13.25 1.06 10.47
N ASN A 78 12.86 0.08 11.31
CA ASN A 78 13.73 -1.01 11.75
C ASN A 78 13.87 -2.17 10.74
N ARG A 79 13.30 -2.05 9.53
CA ARG A 79 13.33 -3.07 8.47
C ARG A 79 14.03 -2.49 7.22
N PRO A 80 15.37 -2.52 7.13
CA PRO A 80 16.10 -1.94 6.01
C PRO A 80 15.67 -2.49 4.64
N ALA A 81 15.44 -3.81 4.56
CA ALA A 81 14.99 -4.44 3.32
C ALA A 81 13.59 -3.98 2.88
N PHE A 82 12.75 -3.46 3.78
CA PHE A 82 11.47 -2.85 3.41
C PHE A 82 11.71 -1.50 2.74
N LEU A 83 12.53 -0.66 3.37
CA LEU A 83 12.91 0.65 2.84
C LEU A 83 13.59 0.52 1.46
N ASP A 84 14.50 -0.44 1.31
CA ASP A 84 15.17 -0.74 0.03
C ASP A 84 14.18 -1.04 -1.10
N GLU A 85 13.15 -1.86 -0.83
CA GLU A 85 12.21 -2.26 -1.89
C GLU A 85 11.22 -1.13 -2.22
N LEU A 86 10.86 -0.27 -1.26
CA LEU A 86 10.09 0.95 -1.54
C LEU A 86 10.90 1.95 -2.38
N GLU A 87 12.16 2.20 -2.01
CA GLU A 87 13.03 3.12 -2.76
C GLU A 87 13.24 2.63 -4.20
N LYS A 88 13.47 1.33 -4.40
CA LYS A 88 13.58 0.73 -5.74
C LYS A 88 12.33 0.87 -6.58
N ALA A 89 11.15 0.90 -5.95
CA ALA A 89 9.88 1.11 -6.63
C ALA A 89 9.57 2.61 -6.86
N GLY A 90 10.41 3.52 -6.35
CA GLY A 90 10.24 4.96 -6.50
C GLY A 90 9.41 5.63 -5.40
N PHE A 91 9.24 4.97 -4.24
CA PHE A 91 8.49 5.49 -3.09
C PHE A 91 9.39 6.02 -1.98
#